data_AF-A0A6L4ZLG4-F1
#
_entry.id   AF-A0A6L4ZLG4-F1
#
_cell.length_a   1.000
_cell.length_b   1.000
_cell.length_c   1.000
_cell.angle_alpha   90.00
_cell.angle_beta   90.00
_cell.angle_gamma   90.00
#
_symmetry.space_group_name_H-M   'P 1'
#
loop_
_entity.id
_entity.type
_entity.pdbx_description
1 polymer ?
#
loop_
_entity_poly.entity_id
_entity_poly.type
_entity_poly.pdbx_seq_one_letter_code
_entity_poly.pdbx_strand_id
1 'polypeptide(L)'
;ILKSFTPDQPGEFAGGLVKIETLEFPNRTSLKISSSFSGNTQTTFQDFLTYPGSRLDFLGFGRSRRELPDIIPNQVLRRGSQLITGFSSQQLQEFGRAFENVFEPRTSTGLLNQSYGAVASTKIGKLGLIGNITYGSNSQQLDEIRNFFRVASDSNGNSTIFAPTRYNYASGNQNVRLGVIVNALLVMMLAMKLGQQMVFLMIEVVAFVVQDSNTYKPVQVLFKLQEKT
;
A
#
# COMPACT_ATOMS: atom_id res chain seq x y z
N ILE A 1 9.45 -17.90 3.65
CA ILE A 1 8.67 -18.57 2.59
C ILE A 1 9.26 -19.96 2.42
N LEU A 2 8.59 -21.00 2.90
CA LEU A 2 9.00 -22.38 2.65
C LEU A 2 8.34 -22.86 1.36
N LYS A 3 9.14 -23.43 0.45
CA LYS A 3 8.67 -24.07 -0.79
C LYS A 3 8.74 -25.61 -0.73
N SER A 4 9.09 -26.17 0.42
CA SER A 4 9.21 -27.61 0.62
C SER A 4 8.25 -28.08 1.71
N PHE A 5 7.56 -29.19 1.43
CA PHE A 5 6.65 -29.85 2.36
C PHE A 5 7.45 -30.46 3.52
N THR A 6 7.20 -29.99 4.74
CA THR A 6 7.70 -30.65 5.95
C THR A 6 6.52 -31.36 6.65
N PRO A 7 6.72 -32.56 7.24
CA PRO A 7 5.63 -33.40 7.79
C PRO A 7 4.80 -32.76 8.92
N ASP A 8 5.26 -31.64 9.46
CA ASP A 8 4.63 -30.84 10.52
C ASP A 8 3.59 -29.83 10.01
N GLN A 9 3.36 -29.74 8.69
CA GLN A 9 2.44 -28.76 8.10
C GLN A 9 1.17 -29.42 7.50
N PRO A 10 -0.02 -28.80 7.67
CA PRO A 10 -1.26 -29.31 7.10
C PRO A 10 -1.17 -29.38 5.57
N GLY A 11 -1.48 -30.55 5.01
CA GLY A 11 -1.23 -30.93 3.61
C GLY A 11 -2.10 -30.24 2.55
N GLU A 12 -2.84 -29.19 2.88
CA GLU A 12 -3.73 -28.48 1.96
C GLU A 12 -3.17 -27.12 1.56
N PHE A 13 -2.08 -27.02 0.78
CA PHE A 13 -1.75 -25.75 0.12
C PHE A 13 -0.85 -25.93 -1.12
N ALA A 14 -1.33 -25.52 -2.30
CA ALA A 14 -0.61 -25.60 -3.58
C ALA A 14 0.23 -24.34 -3.91
N GLY A 15 0.26 -23.33 -3.03
CA GLY A 15 0.80 -21.99 -3.33
C GLY A 15 1.92 -21.48 -2.41
N GLY A 16 2.31 -22.25 -1.39
CA GLY A 16 3.28 -21.85 -0.37
C GLY A 16 2.62 -21.37 0.94
N LEU A 17 3.22 -21.73 2.07
CA LEU A 17 2.71 -21.42 3.39
C LEU A 17 3.39 -20.16 3.95
N VAL A 18 2.58 -19.14 4.29
CA VAL A 18 3.04 -17.96 5.03
C VAL A 18 2.84 -18.23 6.51
N LYS A 19 3.88 -18.69 7.20
CA LYS A 19 3.87 -18.85 8.65
C LYS A 19 4.12 -17.47 9.27
N ILE A 20 3.07 -16.88 9.82
CA ILE A 20 3.18 -15.69 10.66
C ILE A 20 3.49 -16.21 12.07
N GLU A 21 4.76 -16.17 12.46
CA GLU A 21 5.14 -16.39 13.85
C GLU A 21 4.87 -15.10 14.62
N THR A 22 3.88 -15.16 15.52
CA THR A 22 3.57 -14.09 16.45
C THR A 22 4.76 -13.89 17.37
N LEU A 23 5.20 -12.65 17.54
CA LEU A 23 6.29 -12.33 18.45
C LEU A 23 5.97 -12.86 19.85
N GLU A 24 6.90 -13.62 20.43
CA GLU A 24 6.77 -14.13 21.79
C GLU A 24 6.58 -12.97 22.77
N PHE A 25 5.83 -13.24 23.84
CA PHE A 25 5.52 -12.27 24.89
C PHE A 25 6.80 -11.52 25.33
N PRO A 26 6.83 -10.18 25.31
CA PRO A 26 8.07 -9.45 25.54
C PRO A 26 8.61 -9.72 26.95
N ASN A 27 9.81 -10.28 27.01
CA ASN A 27 10.46 -10.60 28.29
C ASN A 27 11.03 -9.37 29.00
N ARG A 28 11.36 -8.32 28.23
CA ARG A 28 11.89 -7.04 28.72
C ARG A 28 11.43 -5.89 27.83
N THR A 29 11.42 -4.68 28.39
CA THR A 29 11.20 -3.46 27.60
C THR A 29 12.33 -3.28 26.58
N SER A 30 11.98 -2.99 25.34
CA SER A 30 12.93 -2.81 24.25
C SER A 30 12.48 -1.66 23.35
N LEU A 31 13.44 -0.91 22.81
CA LEU A 31 13.23 0.11 21.80
C LEU A 31 14.26 -0.11 20.70
N LYS A 32 13.79 -0.24 19.47
CA LYS A 32 14.62 -0.32 18.27
C LYS A 32 14.22 0.81 17.34
N ILE A 33 15.20 1.59 16.91
CA ILE A 33 15.02 2.65 15.92
C ILE A 33 15.86 2.27 14.71
N SER A 34 15.33 2.51 13.52
CA SER A 34 15.99 2.28 12.24
C SER A 34 15.78 3.49 11.34
N SER A 35 16.84 3.91 10.67
CA SER A 35 16.80 4.89 9.58
C SER A 35 17.58 4.33 8.40
N SER A 36 17.06 4.50 7.18
CA SER A 36 17.76 4.15 5.94
C SER A 36 17.61 5.29 4.95
N PHE A 37 18.67 5.51 4.19
CA PHE A 37 18.76 6.53 3.17
C PHE A 37 19.31 5.89 1.89
N SER A 38 18.74 6.25 0.76
CA SER A 38 19.13 5.75 -0.55
C SER A 38 19.05 6.88 -1.56
N GLY A 39 20.00 6.91 -2.50
CA GLY A 39 19.99 7.85 -3.62
C GLY A 39 19.89 7.10 -4.93
N ASN A 40 19.36 7.77 -5.94
CA ASN A 40 19.46 7.33 -7.33
C ASN A 40 19.86 8.52 -8.22
N THR A 41 20.50 8.21 -9.34
CA THR A 41 21.08 9.21 -10.23
C THR A 41 20.06 10.02 -11.01
N GLN A 42 18.80 9.60 -11.07
CA GLN A 42 17.76 10.22 -11.89
C GLN A 42 16.90 11.22 -11.11
N THR A 43 16.69 11.03 -9.81
CA THR A 43 15.81 11.91 -9.01
C THR A 43 16.50 12.55 -7.80
N THR A 44 17.55 11.97 -7.24
CA THR A 44 18.16 12.51 -6.01
C THR A 44 18.91 13.80 -6.30
N PHE A 45 18.41 14.91 -5.75
CA PHE A 45 18.88 16.28 -6.02
C PHE A 45 18.79 16.69 -7.49
N GLN A 46 17.95 16.00 -8.26
CA GLN A 46 17.67 16.29 -9.66
C GLN A 46 16.19 16.62 -9.81
N ASP A 47 15.86 17.41 -10.82
CA ASP A 47 14.47 17.67 -11.16
C ASP A 47 13.86 16.42 -11.79
N PHE A 48 12.69 16.03 -11.27
CA PHE A 48 11.92 14.91 -11.79
C PHE A 48 10.48 15.31 -12.08
N LEU A 49 9.80 14.55 -12.93
CA LEU A 49 8.40 14.79 -13.27
C LEU A 49 7.48 14.46 -12.08
N THR A 50 6.61 15.40 -11.74
CA THR A 50 5.61 15.29 -10.68
C THR A 50 4.31 15.97 -11.13
N TYR A 51 3.33 16.06 -10.24
CA TYR A 51 2.07 16.77 -10.47
C TYR A 51 1.84 17.79 -9.34
N PRO A 52 0.89 18.73 -9.50
CA PRO A 52 0.49 19.62 -8.42
C PRO A 52 -0.10 18.79 -7.28
N GLY A 53 0.72 18.50 -6.28
CA GLY A 53 0.32 17.74 -5.10
C GLY A 53 -0.50 18.56 -4.09
N SER A 54 -0.95 17.89 -3.02
CA SER A 54 -1.48 18.55 -1.84
C SER A 54 -0.39 18.76 -0.77
N ARG A 55 -0.66 19.61 0.22
CA ARG A 55 0.29 19.91 1.31
C ARG A 55 0.65 18.69 2.17
N LEU A 56 -0.20 17.66 2.19
CA LEU A 56 -0.01 16.45 3.00
C LEU A 56 0.45 15.24 2.17
N ASP A 57 0.83 15.44 0.91
CA ASP A 57 1.33 14.36 0.04
C ASP A 57 2.60 13.72 0.61
N PHE A 58 3.45 14.49 1.28
CA PHE A 58 4.67 13.99 1.92
C PHE A 58 4.41 13.03 3.11
N LEU A 59 3.17 12.98 3.62
CA LEU A 59 2.73 12.01 4.61
C LEU A 59 1.82 10.92 4.01
N GLY A 60 1.55 10.97 2.69
CA GLY A 60 0.64 10.02 2.06
C GLY A 60 -0.85 10.25 2.37
N PHE A 61 -1.22 11.36 3.03
CA PHE A 61 -2.62 11.71 3.34
C PHE A 61 -3.27 12.66 2.32
N GLY A 62 -2.52 13.04 1.29
CA GLY A 62 -2.95 14.07 0.37
C GLY A 62 -3.94 13.61 -0.70
N ARG A 63 -5.23 13.62 -0.35
CA ARG A 63 -6.31 13.15 -1.23
C ARG A 63 -7.00 14.28 -2.00
N SER A 64 -6.99 15.51 -1.50
CA SER A 64 -7.85 16.60 -1.98
C SER A 64 -7.85 16.86 -3.51
N ARG A 65 -6.68 16.83 -4.18
CA ARG A 65 -6.63 17.02 -5.67
C ARG A 65 -6.94 15.75 -6.47
N ARG A 66 -7.08 14.61 -5.79
CA ARG A 66 -7.37 13.28 -6.34
C ARG A 66 -8.74 12.78 -5.90
N GLU A 67 -9.47 13.58 -5.13
CA GLU A 67 -10.84 13.30 -4.72
C GLU A 67 -11.80 13.58 -5.86
N LEU A 68 -12.88 12.81 -5.89
CA LEU A 68 -13.95 13.04 -6.83
C LEU A 68 -14.68 14.32 -6.38
N PRO A 69 -14.89 15.32 -7.26
CA PRO A 69 -15.64 16.53 -6.90
C PRO A 69 -17.03 16.20 -6.34
N ASP A 70 -17.45 16.90 -5.28
CA ASP A 70 -18.70 16.62 -4.55
C ASP A 70 -19.98 16.67 -5.41
N ILE A 71 -19.94 17.44 -6.52
CA ILE A 71 -21.05 17.51 -7.49
C ILE A 71 -21.27 16.18 -8.23
N ILE A 72 -20.26 15.30 -8.24
CA ILE A 72 -20.33 14.03 -8.94
C ILE A 72 -20.96 12.99 -8.02
N PRO A 73 -22.14 12.46 -8.37
CA PRO A 73 -22.82 11.49 -7.54
C PRO A 73 -22.12 10.13 -7.58
N ASN A 74 -22.26 9.38 -6.49
CA ASN A 74 -21.74 8.01 -6.37
C ASN A 74 -22.60 7.00 -7.13
N GLN A 75 -22.75 7.18 -8.44
CA GLN A 75 -23.45 6.28 -9.35
C GLN A 75 -22.86 6.35 -10.75
N VAL A 76 -23.23 5.41 -11.62
CA VAL A 76 -22.75 5.39 -13.01
C VAL A 76 -23.20 6.65 -13.75
N LEU A 77 -22.23 7.46 -14.18
CA LEU A 77 -22.48 8.64 -15.01
C LEU A 77 -22.79 8.21 -16.43
N ARG A 78 -24.06 8.29 -16.82
CA ARG A 78 -24.52 8.01 -18.20
C ARG A 78 -25.50 9.07 -18.65
N ARG A 79 -25.50 9.36 -19.95
CA ARG A 79 -26.51 10.23 -20.56
C ARG A 79 -27.87 9.53 -20.52
N GLY A 80 -28.88 10.23 -20.03
CA GLY A 80 -30.25 9.75 -20.04
C GLY A 80 -30.80 9.62 -21.46
N SER A 81 -31.69 8.65 -21.67
CA SER A 81 -32.49 8.49 -22.88
C SER A 81 -33.94 8.20 -22.51
N GLN A 82 -34.83 8.09 -23.49
CA GLN A 82 -36.24 7.76 -23.23
C GLN A 82 -36.45 6.43 -22.51
N LEU A 83 -35.48 5.50 -22.58
CA LEU A 83 -35.55 4.16 -21.97
C LEU A 83 -34.60 3.98 -20.79
N ILE A 84 -33.74 4.95 -20.51
CA ILE A 84 -32.66 4.83 -19.52
C ILE A 84 -32.62 6.11 -18.68
N THR A 85 -32.88 5.97 -17.38
CA THR A 85 -32.66 7.05 -16.42
C THR A 85 -31.17 7.41 -16.37
N GLY A 86 -30.86 8.69 -16.52
CA GLY A 86 -29.50 9.21 -16.54
C GLY A 86 -29.47 10.72 -16.48
N PHE A 87 -28.29 11.30 -16.66
CA PHE A 87 -28.07 12.73 -16.58
C PHE A 87 -28.32 13.43 -17.91
N SER A 88 -28.71 14.69 -17.84
CA SER A 88 -28.76 15.57 -19.01
C SER A 88 -27.35 15.85 -19.54
N SER A 89 -27.26 16.29 -20.81
CA SER A 89 -25.98 16.70 -21.40
C SER A 89 -25.35 17.87 -20.63
N GLN A 90 -26.17 18.78 -20.10
CA GLN A 90 -25.73 19.92 -19.31
C GLN A 90 -25.09 19.47 -17.98
N GLN A 91 -25.75 18.55 -17.26
CA GLN A 91 -25.21 18.01 -16.00
C GLN A 91 -23.90 17.26 -16.22
N LEU A 92 -23.80 16.43 -17.27
CA LEU A 92 -22.55 15.74 -17.59
C LEU A 92 -21.42 16.72 -17.93
N GLN A 93 -21.74 17.83 -18.61
CA GLN A 93 -20.78 18.88 -18.89
C GLN A 93 -20.34 19.62 -17.62
N GLU A 94 -21.25 19.88 -16.68
CA GLU A 94 -20.92 20.45 -15.37
C GLU A 94 -20.01 19.52 -14.56
N PHE A 95 -20.29 18.21 -14.55
CA PHE A 95 -19.41 17.22 -13.91
C PHE A 95 -18.01 17.23 -14.52
N GLY A 96 -17.90 17.30 -15.85
CA GLY A 96 -16.61 17.38 -16.54
C GLY A 96 -15.83 18.66 -16.20
N ARG A 97 -16.51 19.79 -16.05
CA ARG A 97 -15.91 21.08 -15.68
C ARG A 97 -15.52 21.19 -14.20
N ALA A 98 -16.01 20.29 -13.35
CA ALA A 98 -15.70 20.29 -11.93
C ALA A 98 -14.28 19.77 -11.63
N PHE A 99 -13.66 19.05 -12.55
CA PHE A 99 -12.28 18.57 -12.39
C PHE A 99 -11.26 19.68 -12.60
N GLU A 100 -10.15 19.63 -11.84
CA GLU A 100 -9.00 20.51 -12.09
C GLU A 100 -8.40 20.25 -13.47
N ASN A 101 -8.11 21.33 -14.20
CA ASN A 101 -7.51 21.25 -15.52
C ASN A 101 -5.97 21.15 -15.42
N VAL A 102 -5.45 19.94 -15.16
CA VAL A 102 -4.01 19.65 -15.09
C VAL A 102 -3.65 18.65 -16.19
N PHE A 103 -3.22 19.16 -17.34
CA PHE A 103 -2.80 18.33 -18.49
C PHE A 103 -1.29 18.19 -18.64
N GLU A 104 -0.50 18.93 -17.86
CA GLU A 104 0.95 18.93 -17.94
C GLU A 104 1.57 18.54 -16.59
N PRO A 105 2.64 17.71 -16.62
CA PRO A 105 3.42 17.46 -15.42
C PRO A 105 4.16 18.72 -14.99
N ARG A 106 4.48 18.79 -13.70
CA ARG A 106 5.40 19.79 -13.14
C ARG A 106 6.74 19.15 -12.87
N THR A 107 7.78 19.95 -12.72
CA THR A 107 9.06 19.48 -12.19
C THR A 107 9.15 19.83 -10.71
N SER A 108 9.80 18.96 -9.95
CA SER A 108 10.21 19.24 -8.58
C SER A 108 11.57 18.59 -8.35
N THR A 109 12.41 19.20 -7.53
CA THR A 109 13.68 18.59 -7.14
C THR A 109 13.41 17.42 -6.20
N GLY A 110 13.93 16.24 -6.54
CA GLY A 110 13.78 15.04 -5.73
C GLY A 110 14.68 15.07 -4.50
N LEU A 111 14.11 14.69 -3.37
CA LEU A 111 14.88 14.43 -2.16
C LEU A 111 15.50 13.03 -2.22
N LEU A 112 16.46 12.78 -1.34
CA LEU A 112 16.97 11.44 -1.10
C LEU A 112 15.84 10.50 -0.62
N ASN A 113 15.87 9.25 -1.07
CA ASN A 113 14.93 8.24 -0.60
C ASN A 113 15.24 7.94 0.86
N GLN A 114 14.21 7.94 1.70
CA GLN A 114 14.37 7.82 3.15
C GLN A 114 13.32 6.92 3.75
N SER A 115 13.72 6.13 4.74
CA SER A 115 12.80 5.35 5.56
C SER A 115 13.18 5.40 7.02
N TYR A 116 12.19 5.55 7.88
CA TYR A 116 12.32 5.52 9.33
C TYR A 116 11.43 4.44 9.90
N GLY A 117 11.88 3.81 10.97
CA GLY A 117 11.12 2.80 11.69
C GLY A 117 11.44 2.85 13.16
N ALA A 118 10.42 2.70 14.00
CA ALA A 118 10.60 2.49 15.42
C ALA A 118 9.74 1.30 15.85
N VAL A 119 10.31 0.44 16.67
CA VAL A 119 9.62 -0.69 17.31
C VAL A 119 9.87 -0.56 18.80
N ALA A 120 8.79 -0.49 19.57
CA ALA A 120 8.84 -0.50 21.02
C ALA A 120 8.10 -1.75 21.51
N SER A 121 8.65 -2.40 22.52
CA SER A 121 7.99 -3.47 23.23
C SER A 121 8.12 -3.27 24.72
N THR A 122 7.08 -3.60 25.48
CA THR A 122 7.12 -3.53 26.94
C THR A 122 6.22 -4.58 27.56
N LYS A 123 6.53 -4.92 28.81
CA LYS A 123 5.73 -5.80 29.65
C LYS A 123 5.28 -5.02 30.88
N ILE A 124 3.97 -4.90 31.05
CA ILE A 124 3.35 -4.27 32.21
C ILE A 124 2.52 -5.36 32.90
N GLY A 125 3.10 -5.98 33.93
CA GLY A 125 2.49 -7.12 34.61
C GLY A 125 2.24 -8.30 33.67
N LYS A 126 0.96 -8.59 33.39
CA LYS A 126 0.49 -9.66 32.51
C LYS A 126 0.20 -9.21 31.07
N LEU A 127 0.33 -7.91 30.80
CA LEU A 127 0.13 -7.31 29.49
C LEU A 127 1.49 -7.13 28.80
N GLY A 128 1.64 -7.72 27.62
CA GLY A 128 2.73 -7.49 26.69
C GLY A 128 2.24 -6.57 25.57
N LEU A 129 2.97 -5.50 25.30
CA LEU A 129 2.65 -4.58 24.22
C LEU A 129 3.82 -4.51 23.25
N ILE A 130 3.53 -4.54 21.96
CA ILE A 130 4.48 -4.34 20.87
C ILE A 130 3.86 -3.32 19.92
N GLY A 131 4.54 -2.21 19.71
CA GLY A 131 4.16 -1.18 18.75
C GLY A 131 5.24 -1.02 17.70
N ASN A 132 4.83 -0.83 16.46
CA ASN A 132 5.69 -0.46 15.35
C ASN A 132 5.10 0.75 14.64
N ILE A 133 5.97 1.69 14.28
CA ILE A 133 5.69 2.76 13.35
C ILE A 133 6.77 2.77 12.26
N THR A 134 6.36 3.00 11.02
CA THR A 134 7.24 3.09 9.87
C THR A 134 6.82 4.25 8.97
N TYR A 135 7.80 4.93 8.40
CA TYR A 135 7.64 5.95 7.38
C TYR A 135 8.62 5.66 6.25
N GLY A 136 8.20 5.83 5.01
CA GLY A 136 9.06 5.74 3.84
C GLY A 136 8.65 6.74 2.77
N SER A 137 9.62 7.42 2.17
CA SER A 137 9.42 8.29 1.02
C SER A 137 10.45 7.95 -0.04
N ASN A 138 9.98 7.60 -1.23
CA ASN A 138 10.82 7.19 -2.35
C ASN A 138 10.36 7.86 -3.64
N SER A 139 11.29 8.48 -4.36
CA SER A 139 11.04 9.16 -5.63
C SER A 139 11.79 8.45 -6.76
N GLN A 140 11.09 8.14 -7.83
CA GLN A 140 11.62 7.44 -9.00
C GLN A 140 11.22 8.17 -10.27
N GLN A 141 12.13 8.21 -11.23
CA GLN A 141 11.84 8.61 -12.61
C GLN A 141 12.20 7.44 -13.51
N LEU A 142 11.29 7.18 -14.46
CA LEU A 142 11.41 6.15 -15.46
C LEU A 142 11.34 6.82 -16.84
N ASP A 143 12.44 6.74 -17.57
CA ASP A 143 12.51 7.11 -18.97
C ASP A 143 12.43 5.84 -19.82
N GLU A 144 11.46 5.80 -20.73
CA GLU A 144 11.10 4.63 -21.53
C GLU A 144 10.98 5.01 -23.01
N ILE A 145 11.45 4.15 -23.90
CA ILE A 145 11.23 4.30 -25.33
C ILE A 145 10.21 3.27 -25.77
N ARG A 146 9.02 3.72 -26.15
CA ARG A 146 7.93 2.87 -26.63
C ARG A 146 7.90 2.84 -28.15
N ASN A 147 8.17 1.66 -28.70
CA ASN A 147 8.08 1.39 -30.13
C ASN A 147 6.78 0.63 -30.40
N PHE A 148 5.94 1.18 -31.27
CA PHE A 148 4.76 0.49 -31.76
C PHE A 148 5.08 -0.08 -33.12
N PHE A 149 5.16 -1.40 -33.20
CA PHE A 149 5.41 -2.12 -34.45
C PHE A 149 4.09 -2.41 -35.16
N ARG A 150 4.10 -2.24 -36.48
CA ARG A 150 3.04 -2.71 -37.36
C ARG A 150 3.64 -3.68 -38.37
N VAL A 151 2.84 -4.68 -38.72
CA VAL A 151 3.15 -5.59 -39.82
C VAL A 151 2.44 -5.05 -41.04
N ALA A 152 3.20 -4.74 -42.09
CA ALA A 152 2.63 -4.50 -43.42
C ALA A 152 3.05 -5.66 -44.32
N SER A 153 2.07 -6.22 -45.03
CA SER A 153 2.31 -7.18 -46.09
C SER A 153 2.28 -6.46 -47.43
N ASP A 154 3.29 -6.71 -48.27
CA ASP A 154 3.28 -6.25 -49.66
C ASP A 154 2.29 -7.08 -50.50
N SER A 155 2.05 -6.64 -51.74
CA SER A 155 1.18 -7.35 -52.69
C SER A 155 1.71 -8.73 -53.09
N ASN A 156 2.97 -9.05 -52.77
CA ASN A 156 3.64 -10.32 -53.08
C ASN A 156 3.63 -11.28 -51.88
N GLY A 157 2.98 -10.92 -50.77
CA GLY A 157 2.86 -11.74 -49.57
C GLY A 157 4.04 -11.64 -48.59
N ASN A 158 5.04 -10.79 -48.86
CA ASN A 158 6.13 -10.56 -47.91
C ASN A 158 5.67 -9.63 -46.81
N SER A 159 5.85 -10.05 -45.57
CA SER A 159 5.50 -9.24 -44.40
C SER A 159 6.74 -8.54 -43.84
N THR A 160 6.67 -7.21 -43.73
CA THR A 160 7.71 -6.39 -43.11
C THR A 160 7.22 -5.87 -41.76
N ILE A 161 8.09 -5.95 -40.77
CA ILE A 161 7.86 -5.35 -39.46
C ILE A 161 8.57 -3.99 -39.46
N PHE A 162 7.81 -2.93 -39.25
CA PHE A 162 8.37 -1.59 -39.10
C PHE A 162 7.74 -0.92 -37.87
N ALA A 163 8.48 -0.02 -37.24
CA ALA A 163 8.01 0.79 -36.13
C ALA A 163 7.58 2.17 -36.64
N PRO A 164 6.33 2.36 -37.10
CA PRO A 164 5.86 3.67 -37.59
C PRO A 164 5.88 4.75 -36.52
N THR A 165 5.94 4.40 -35.24
CA THR A 165 5.95 5.39 -34.18
C THR A 165 6.85 4.97 -33.02
N ARG A 166 7.76 5.87 -32.68
CA ARG A 166 8.64 5.79 -31.52
C ARG A 166 8.31 6.97 -30.62
N TYR A 167 7.97 6.68 -29.38
CA TYR A 167 7.73 7.69 -28.36
C TYR A 167 8.78 7.60 -27.27
N ASN A 168 9.36 8.73 -26.91
CA ASN A 168 10.13 8.86 -25.68
C ASN A 168 9.17 9.27 -24.57
N TYR A 169 8.94 8.37 -23.63
CA TYR A 169 8.13 8.57 -22.45
C TYR A 169 9.05 8.87 -21.27
N ALA A 170 8.73 9.90 -20.51
CA ALA A 170 9.30 10.14 -19.20
C ALA A 170 8.14 10.13 -18.19
N SER A 171 8.33 9.45 -17.07
CA SER A 171 7.32 9.37 -16.02
C SER A 171 7.99 9.42 -14.65
N GLY A 172 7.45 10.24 -13.76
CA GLY A 172 7.92 10.30 -12.38
C GLY A 172 6.86 9.76 -11.42
N ASN A 173 7.33 9.09 -10.38
CA ASN A 173 6.50 8.47 -9.36
C ASN A 173 7.10 8.76 -7.98
N GLN A 174 6.24 9.22 -7.07
CA GLN A 174 6.60 9.41 -5.67
C GLN A 174 5.71 8.54 -4.80
N ASN A 175 6.34 7.65 -4.03
CA ASN A 175 5.68 6.74 -3.12
C ASN A 175 5.98 7.14 -1.68
N VAL A 176 4.92 7.45 -0.95
CA VAL A 176 4.98 7.72 0.49
C VAL A 176 4.17 6.66 1.22
N ARG A 177 4.78 6.05 2.24
CA ARG A 177 4.17 4.99 3.04
C ARG A 177 4.29 5.32 4.51
N LEU A 178 3.18 5.23 5.22
CA LEU A 178 3.09 5.28 6.67
C LEU A 178 2.44 3.98 7.16
N GLY A 179 3.09 3.31 8.11
CA GLY A 179 2.59 2.07 8.69
C GLY A 179 2.61 2.14 10.20
N VAL A 180 1.52 1.75 10.84
CA VAL A 180 1.44 1.56 12.29
C VAL A 180 0.88 0.18 12.57
N ILE A 181 1.58 -0.58 13.40
CA ILE A 181 1.14 -1.90 13.87
C ILE A 181 1.20 -1.89 15.39
N VAL A 182 0.13 -2.33 16.04
CA VAL A 182 0.08 -2.52 17.48
C VAL A 182 -0.38 -3.94 17.75
N ASN A 183 0.42 -4.68 18.51
CA ASN A 183 0.07 -5.99 19.02
C ASN A 183 0.03 -5.91 20.56
N ALA A 184 -1.10 -6.30 21.13
CA ALA A 184 -1.30 -6.42 22.56
C ALA A 184 -1.57 -7.89 22.92
N LEU A 185 -0.78 -8.42 23.83
CA LEU A 185 -0.89 -9.76 24.36
C LEU A 185 -1.24 -9.71 25.85
N LEU A 186 -2.29 -10.39 26.27
CA LEU A 186 -2.69 -10.50 27.66
C LEU A 186 -2.67 -11.97 28.09
N VAL A 187 -1.85 -12.29 29.08
CA VAL A 187 -1.83 -13.62 29.71
C VAL A 187 -2.79 -13.61 30.89
N MET A 188 -3.89 -14.34 30.79
CA MET A 188 -4.79 -14.56 31.91
C MET A 188 -4.59 -15.95 32.51
N MET A 189 -4.58 -15.98 33.83
CA MET A 189 -4.62 -17.22 34.58
C MET A 189 -6.09 -17.48 34.90
N LEU A 190 -6.72 -18.37 34.13
CA LEU A 190 -8.00 -18.92 34.57
C LEU A 190 -7.67 -20.01 35.57
N ALA A 191 -8.04 -19.83 36.83
CA ALA A 191 -8.00 -20.91 37.80
C ALA A 191 -9.14 -21.90 37.51
N MET A 192 -9.09 -22.59 36.37
CA MET A 192 -9.87 -23.80 36.15
C MET A 192 -8.95 -24.98 36.46
N LYS A 193 -9.20 -25.59 37.62
CA LYS A 193 -8.47 -26.77 38.07
C LYS A 193 -8.99 -27.98 37.29
N LEU A 194 -8.42 -28.23 36.11
CA LEU A 194 -8.62 -29.50 35.39
C LEU A 194 -7.59 -30.51 35.96
N GLY A 195 -7.88 -31.07 37.14
CA GLY A 195 -6.99 -32.02 37.80
C GLY A 195 -5.76 -31.38 38.48
N GLN A 196 -4.54 -31.88 38.19
CA GLN A 196 -3.26 -31.41 38.77
C GLN A 196 -2.57 -30.30 37.96
N GLN A 197 -3.10 -29.92 36.81
CA GLN A 197 -2.46 -28.94 35.91
C GLN A 197 -3.16 -27.59 35.98
N MET A 198 -2.36 -26.53 35.92
CA MET A 198 -2.82 -25.14 35.76
C MET A 198 -2.91 -24.82 34.28
N VAL A 199 -4.09 -24.41 33.81
CA VAL A 199 -4.30 -24.00 32.41
C VAL A 199 -4.13 -22.48 32.28
N PHE A 200 -3.39 -22.03 31.27
CA PHE A 200 -3.22 -20.61 30.97
C PHE A 200 -3.98 -20.23 29.69
N LEU A 201 -4.75 -19.14 29.77
CA LEU A 201 -5.43 -18.58 28.61
C LEU A 201 -4.67 -17.34 28.13
N MET A 202 -4.32 -17.31 26.85
CA MET A 202 -3.67 -16.17 26.23
C MET A 202 -4.61 -15.50 25.23
N ILE A 203 -4.82 -14.20 25.38
CA ILE A 203 -5.58 -13.38 24.44
C ILE A 203 -4.59 -12.49 23.68
N GLU A 204 -4.63 -12.55 22.36
CA GLU A 204 -3.85 -11.70 21.47
C GLU A 204 -4.77 -10.83 20.63
N VAL A 205 -4.47 -9.53 20.59
CA VAL A 205 -5.16 -8.53 19.76
C VAL A 205 -4.13 -7.84 18.90
N VAL A 206 -4.28 -7.95 17.59
CA VAL A 206 -3.43 -7.29 16.61
C VAL A 206 -4.26 -6.26 15.85
N ALA A 207 -3.82 -5.01 15.89
CA ALA A 207 -4.38 -3.93 15.09
C ALA A 207 -3.29 -3.36 14.20
N PHE A 208 -3.62 -3.10 12.93
CA PHE A 208 -2.70 -2.41 12.03
C PHE A 208 -3.41 -1.43 11.12
N VAL A 209 -2.67 -0.39 10.76
CA VAL A 209 -3.06 0.65 9.81
C VAL A 209 -1.89 0.87 8.87
N VAL A 210 -2.15 0.78 7.58
CA VAL A 210 -1.16 1.09 6.54
C VAL A 210 -1.77 2.11 5.60
N GLN A 211 -1.12 3.26 5.50
CA GLN A 211 -1.44 4.33 4.60
C GLN A 211 -0.37 4.38 3.50
N ASP A 212 -0.79 4.21 2.25
CA ASP A 212 0.04 4.40 1.07
C ASP A 212 -0.52 5.57 0.25
N SER A 213 0.35 6.40 -0.32
CA SER A 213 -0.04 7.49 -1.24
C SER A 213 -0.89 7.01 -2.42
N ASN A 214 -0.79 5.72 -2.80
CA ASN A 214 -1.55 5.13 -3.90
C ASN A 214 -2.77 4.30 -3.45
N THR A 215 -2.92 3.98 -2.17
CA THR A 215 -4.04 3.15 -1.69
C THR A 215 -4.31 3.36 -0.20
N TYR A 216 -5.57 3.67 0.15
CA TYR A 216 -6.06 3.64 1.52
C TYR A 216 -6.51 2.23 1.87
N LYS A 217 -5.92 1.59 2.90
CA LYS A 217 -6.45 0.35 3.48
C LYS A 217 -7.09 0.66 4.84
N PRO A 218 -8.34 0.24 5.08
CA PRO A 218 -8.99 0.46 6.37
C PRO A 218 -8.27 -0.30 7.49
N VAL A 219 -8.45 0.17 8.73
CA VAL A 219 -7.95 -0.49 9.96
C VAL A 219 -8.47 -1.92 10.02
N GLN A 220 -7.57 -2.89 10.13
CA GLN A 220 -7.93 -4.28 10.36
C GLN A 220 -7.54 -4.68 11.77
N VAL A 221 -8.49 -5.23 12.50
CA VAL A 221 -8.30 -5.76 13.86
C VAL A 221 -8.54 -7.26 13.80
N LEU A 222 -7.53 -8.04 14.18
CA LEU A 222 -7.59 -9.48 14.25
C LEU A 222 -7.55 -9.91 15.72
N PHE A 223 -8.49 -10.77 16.10
CA PHE A 223 -8.54 -11.39 17.42
C PHE A 223 -8.09 -12.84 17.30
N LYS A 224 -7.15 -13.27 18.15
CA LYS A 224 -6.72 -14.66 18.24
C LYS A 224 -6.74 -15.11 19.70
N LEU A 225 -7.45 -16.21 19.97
CA LEU A 225 -7.40 -16.90 21.25
C LEU A 225 -6.43 -18.07 21.12
N GLN A 226 -5.51 -18.21 22.08
CA GLN A 226 -4.54 -19.30 22.12
C GLN A 226 -4.59 -19.93 23.51
N GLU A 227 -4.81 -21.24 23.55
CA GLU A 227 -4.66 -22.05 24.76
C GLU A 227 -3.19 -22.45 24.90
N LYS A 228 -2.61 -22.26 26.09
CA LYS A 228 -1.25 -22.68 26.38
C LYS A 228 -1.29 -23.71 27.51
N THR A 229 -1.19 -24.97 27.12
CA THR A 229 -1.07 -26.14 28.02
C THR A 229 0.33 -26.22 28.62
#